data_AF-A0A7S1RKH0-F1
#
_entry.id   AF-A0A7S1RKH0-F1
#
_cell.length_a   1.000
_cell.length_b   1.000
_cell.length_c   1.000
_cell.angle_alpha   90.00
_cell.angle_beta   90.00
_cell.angle_gamma   90.00
#
_symmetry.space_group_name_H-M   'P 1'
#
loop_
_entity.id
_entity.type
_entity.pdbx_description
1 polymer ?
#
loop_
_entity_poly.entity_id
_entity_poly.type
_entity_poly.pdbx_seq_one_letter_code
_entity_poly.pdbx_strand_id
1 'polypeptide(L)'
;LGPNGLYYVEFNDMVANQGVVAAHRVSDGSLVWERKFPGVQTFGGWQYPAVGRIAPNRRLAVVAPLGGITGMPFDWSKPAWVPYCFKCLAFHYLYLKFSWIRHWLGAMVLRNVVTALDAETGETLWWTEEPAWDRFGMAGDEERLVERLERWSRNPTRED
;
A
#
# COMPACT_ATOMS: atom_id res chain seq x y z
N LEU A 1 -14.56 12.84 -0.49
CA LEU A 1 -15.89 13.43 -0.76
C LEU A 1 -15.88 14.04 -2.15
N GLY A 2 -16.79 13.65 -3.04
CA GLY A 2 -16.91 14.20 -4.39
C GLY A 2 -17.84 15.40 -4.51
N PRO A 3 -17.67 16.23 -5.55
CA PRO A 3 -18.56 17.36 -5.83
C PRO A 3 -19.96 16.94 -6.29
N ASN A 4 -20.19 15.66 -6.59
CA ASN A 4 -21.48 15.08 -6.97
C ASN A 4 -22.30 14.57 -5.78
N GLY A 5 -21.94 14.92 -4.54
CA GLY A 5 -22.67 14.49 -3.35
C GLY A 5 -22.45 13.03 -2.96
N LEU A 6 -21.38 12.40 -3.47
CA LEU A 6 -21.00 11.04 -3.14
C LEU A 6 -19.73 10.99 -2.26
N TYR A 7 -19.74 10.08 -1.30
CA TYR A 7 -18.58 9.71 -0.49
C TYR A 7 -17.99 8.41 -1.00
N TYR A 8 -16.70 8.41 -1.30
CA TYR A 8 -15.98 7.26 -1.83
C TYR A 8 -15.11 6.65 -0.75
N VAL A 9 -15.17 5.34 -0.64
CA VAL A 9 -14.38 4.57 0.31
C VAL A 9 -13.68 3.44 -0.40
N GLU A 10 -12.55 3.08 0.17
CA GLU A 10 -11.78 1.91 -0.20
C GLU A 10 -11.59 1.08 1.09
N PHE A 11 -11.81 -0.23 1.00
CA PHE A 11 -11.69 -1.14 2.16
C PHE A 11 -11.45 -2.58 1.71
N ASN A 12 -11.18 -3.46 2.66
CA ASN A 12 -11.05 -4.89 2.43
C ASN A 12 -12.28 -5.64 2.93
N ASP A 13 -12.85 -6.47 2.06
CA ASP A 13 -13.75 -7.54 2.47
C ASP A 13 -12.90 -8.78 2.75
N MET A 14 -12.58 -8.95 4.03
CA MET A 14 -11.72 -10.02 4.52
C MET A 14 -12.37 -11.41 4.41
N VAL A 15 -13.71 -11.48 4.35
CA VAL A 15 -14.45 -12.75 4.24
C VAL A 15 -14.37 -13.26 2.81
N ALA A 16 -14.63 -12.37 1.84
CA ALA A 16 -14.54 -12.72 0.43
C ALA A 16 -13.13 -12.62 -0.14
N ASN A 17 -12.16 -12.17 0.66
CA ASN A 17 -10.76 -11.95 0.26
C ASN A 17 -10.67 -11.06 -0.99
N GLN A 18 -11.25 -9.85 -0.93
CA GLN A 18 -11.20 -8.85 -2.00
C GLN A 18 -10.99 -7.43 -1.47
N GLY A 19 -10.31 -6.60 -2.25
CA GLY A 19 -10.37 -5.15 -2.07
C GLY A 19 -11.63 -4.59 -2.71
N VAL A 20 -12.17 -3.53 -2.12
CA VAL A 20 -13.45 -2.94 -2.51
C VAL A 20 -13.30 -1.42 -2.60
N VAL A 21 -13.83 -0.84 -3.66
CA VAL A 21 -14.08 0.60 -3.75
C VAL A 21 -15.59 0.80 -3.87
N ALA A 22 -16.17 1.68 -3.05
CA ALA A 22 -17.61 1.90 -3.03
C ALA A 22 -17.95 3.40 -2.97
N ALA A 23 -19.09 3.76 -3.53
CA ALA A 23 -19.66 5.09 -3.43
C ALA A 23 -20.97 5.07 -2.65
N HIS A 24 -21.11 6.02 -1.73
CA HIS A 24 -22.31 6.21 -0.92
C HIS A 24 -22.86 7.62 -1.11
N ARG A 25 -24.18 7.79 -1.11
CA ARG A 25 -24.78 9.13 -1.05
C ARG A 25 -24.50 9.77 0.30
N VAL A 26 -24.11 11.04 0.27
CA VAL A 26 -23.84 11.80 1.50
C VAL A 26 -25.13 12.11 2.25
N SER A 27 -26.25 12.26 1.53
CA SER A 27 -27.54 12.63 2.12
C SER A 27 -28.10 11.59 3.10
N ASP A 28 -27.88 10.31 2.83
CA ASP A 28 -28.52 9.20 3.55
C ASP A 28 -27.60 8.00 3.80
N GLY A 29 -26.36 8.01 3.32
CA GLY A 29 -25.41 6.91 3.45
C GLY A 29 -25.73 5.70 2.57
N SER A 30 -26.72 5.77 1.67
CA SER A 30 -27.07 4.65 0.79
C SER A 30 -25.98 4.32 -0.22
N LEU A 31 -25.76 3.03 -0.46
CA LEU A 31 -24.83 2.53 -1.48
C LEU A 31 -25.33 2.91 -2.88
N VAL A 32 -24.45 3.47 -3.70
CA VAL A 32 -24.71 3.79 -5.11
C VAL A 32 -24.10 2.73 -6.01
N TRP A 33 -22.82 2.45 -5.83
CA TRP A 33 -22.10 1.41 -6.55
C TRP A 33 -20.98 0.82 -5.70
N GLU A 34 -20.58 -0.39 -6.04
CA GLU A 34 -19.48 -1.12 -5.43
C GLU A 34 -18.66 -1.81 -6.52
N ARG A 35 -17.34 -1.70 -6.44
CA ARG A 35 -16.38 -2.36 -7.33
C ARG A 35 -15.47 -3.25 -6.50
N LYS A 36 -15.39 -4.52 -6.90
CA LYS A 36 -14.62 -5.56 -6.20
C LYS A 36 -13.39 -5.95 -7.00
N PHE A 37 -12.29 -6.19 -6.29
CA PHE A 37 -11.00 -6.57 -6.84
C PHE A 37 -10.50 -7.84 -6.14
N PRO A 38 -10.34 -8.96 -6.87
CA PRO A 38 -10.09 -10.25 -6.24
C PRO A 38 -8.69 -10.34 -5.59
N GLY A 39 -8.65 -10.87 -4.37
CA GLY A 39 -7.43 -11.10 -3.60
C GLY A 39 -6.96 -9.88 -2.82
N VAL A 40 -7.20 -9.81 -1.50
CA VAL A 40 -6.73 -8.71 -0.63
C VAL A 40 -5.21 -8.60 -0.62
N GLN A 41 -4.51 -9.73 -0.74
CA GLN A 41 -3.04 -9.73 -0.78
C GLN A 41 -2.49 -9.11 -2.07
N THR A 42 -3.29 -9.06 -3.13
CA THR A 42 -2.89 -8.56 -4.46
C THR A 42 -3.46 -7.16 -4.72
N PHE A 43 -4.71 -6.92 -4.36
CA PHE A 43 -5.46 -5.70 -4.67
C PHE A 43 -6.28 -5.24 -3.45
N GLY A 44 -5.66 -5.24 -2.27
CA GLY A 44 -6.30 -4.79 -1.05
C GLY A 44 -6.56 -3.29 -1.05
N GLY A 45 -7.68 -2.91 -0.42
CA GLY A 45 -8.10 -1.54 -0.21
C GLY A 45 -7.64 -1.01 1.16
N TRP A 46 -6.46 -0.39 1.22
CA TRP A 46 -5.83 0.06 2.47
C TRP A 46 -5.69 1.59 2.58
N GLN A 47 -6.08 2.34 1.54
CA GLN A 47 -5.83 3.77 1.42
C GLN A 47 -7.13 4.55 1.18
N TYR A 48 -6.99 5.85 0.97
CA TYR A 48 -8.10 6.72 0.60
C TYR A 48 -8.05 7.04 -0.89
N PRO A 49 -9.18 6.89 -1.62
CA PRO A 49 -9.22 7.26 -3.01
C PRO A 49 -9.17 8.78 -3.18
N ALA A 50 -8.47 9.23 -4.22
CA ALA A 50 -8.54 10.60 -4.68
C ALA A 50 -9.74 10.78 -5.62
N VAL A 51 -10.40 11.93 -5.59
CA VAL A 51 -11.50 12.24 -6.53
C VAL A 51 -11.20 13.52 -7.29
N GLY A 52 -11.39 13.50 -8.60
CA GLY A 52 -11.06 14.64 -9.44
C GLY A 52 -11.50 14.44 -10.89
N ARG A 53 -11.43 15.49 -11.69
CA ARG A 53 -11.74 15.40 -13.12
C ARG A 53 -10.49 14.98 -13.89
N ILE A 54 -10.59 13.93 -14.69
CA ILE A 54 -9.49 13.46 -15.55
C ILE A 54 -9.71 13.97 -16.98
N ALA A 55 -8.65 14.51 -17.59
CA ALA A 55 -8.64 15.01 -18.97
C ALA A 55 -8.62 13.85 -20.00
N PRO A 56 -9.06 14.05 -21.26
CA PRO A 56 -9.56 15.29 -21.87
C PRO A 56 -11.05 15.56 -21.62
N ASN A 57 -11.86 14.54 -21.29
CA ASN A 57 -13.32 14.66 -21.24
C ASN A 57 -13.87 15.23 -19.91
N ARG A 58 -13.00 15.64 -18.98
CA ARG A 58 -13.34 16.21 -17.67
C ARG A 58 -14.32 15.34 -16.85
N ARG A 59 -14.38 14.04 -17.11
CA ARG A 59 -15.21 13.11 -16.33
C ARG A 59 -14.70 13.09 -14.90
N LEU A 60 -15.63 13.13 -13.95
CA LEU A 60 -15.30 12.95 -12.55
C LEU A 60 -14.90 11.49 -12.36
N ALA A 61 -13.73 11.27 -11.78
CA ALA A 61 -13.18 9.95 -11.56
C ALA A 61 -12.73 9.81 -10.11
N VAL A 62 -12.76 8.57 -9.66
CA VAL A 62 -12.22 8.10 -8.39
C VAL A 62 -10.96 7.33 -8.71
N VAL A 63 -9.81 7.81 -8.24
CA VAL A 63 -8.52 7.16 -8.41
C VAL A 63 -8.19 6.45 -7.10
N ALA A 64 -8.13 5.13 -7.14
CA ALA A 64 -7.87 4.28 -5.99
C ALA A 64 -6.56 3.49 -6.21
N PRO A 65 -5.57 3.62 -5.32
CA PRO A 65 -4.44 2.71 -5.27
C PRO A 65 -4.86 1.43 -4.53
N LEU A 66 -4.70 0.27 -5.15
CA LEU A 66 -4.98 -1.03 -4.53
C LEU A 66 -3.70 -1.85 -4.49
N GLY A 67 -3.50 -2.64 -3.44
CA GLY A 67 -2.28 -3.42 -3.32
C GLY A 67 -2.18 -4.25 -2.06
N GLY A 68 -1.12 -5.06 -2.02
CA GLY A 68 -0.75 -5.77 -0.82
C GLY A 68 -0.23 -4.83 0.27
N ILE A 69 -0.58 -5.10 1.53
CA ILE A 69 0.02 -4.38 2.66
C ILE A 69 1.48 -4.84 2.83
N THR A 70 2.38 -3.89 2.97
CA THR A 70 3.75 -4.15 3.37
C THR A 70 3.78 -4.84 4.74
N GLY A 71 4.66 -5.82 4.90
CA GLY A 71 4.82 -6.50 6.19
C GLY A 71 5.48 -5.59 7.22
N MET A 72 5.43 -6.00 8.49
CA MET A 72 6.41 -5.47 9.44
C MET A 72 7.82 -5.83 8.94
N PRO A 73 8.81 -4.93 9.06
CA PRO A 73 10.19 -5.30 8.79
C PRO A 73 10.49 -6.56 9.62
N PHE A 74 11.06 -7.57 8.96
CA PHE A 74 11.38 -8.85 9.58
C PHE A 74 11.96 -8.64 10.97
N ASP A 75 11.52 -9.39 11.98
CA ASP A 75 12.03 -9.25 13.34
C ASP A 75 13.51 -9.64 13.40
N TRP A 76 14.36 -8.65 13.15
CA TRP A 76 15.82 -8.74 13.18
C TRP A 76 16.36 -9.11 14.56
N SER A 77 15.50 -9.17 15.59
CA SER A 77 15.88 -9.66 16.92
C SER A 77 16.35 -11.12 16.89
N LYS A 78 16.00 -11.91 15.85
CA LYS A 78 16.43 -13.30 15.73
C LYS A 78 17.41 -13.54 14.57
N PRO A 79 18.49 -14.32 14.78
CA PRO A 79 18.85 -15.01 16.02
C PRO A 79 19.78 -14.16 16.92
N ALA A 80 19.62 -14.23 18.24
CA ALA A 80 20.28 -13.35 19.22
C ALA A 80 21.84 -13.38 19.23
N TRP A 81 22.46 -14.35 18.55
CA TRP A 81 23.91 -14.59 18.59
C TRP A 81 24.72 -13.77 17.57
N VAL A 82 24.09 -13.10 16.59
CA VAL A 82 24.81 -12.21 15.67
C VAL A 82 24.82 -10.80 16.26
N PRO A 83 25.99 -10.15 16.42
CA PRO A 83 26.05 -8.78 16.93
C PRO A 83 25.19 -7.83 16.10
N TYR A 84 24.44 -6.95 16.77
CA TYR A 84 23.45 -6.06 16.16
C TYR A 84 24.02 -5.20 15.02
N CYS A 85 25.26 -4.72 15.14
CA CYS A 85 25.94 -3.94 14.09
C CYS A 85 26.24 -4.74 12.82
N PHE A 86 26.62 -6.02 12.94
CA PHE A 86 26.89 -6.90 11.79
C PHE A 86 25.60 -7.38 11.13
N LYS A 87 24.54 -7.57 11.92
CA LYS A 87 23.18 -7.75 11.41
C LYS A 87 22.76 -6.53 10.58
N CYS A 88 22.74 -5.35 11.18
CA CYS A 88 22.08 -4.20 10.57
C CYS A 88 22.80 -3.59 9.36
N LEU A 89 24.11 -3.77 9.17
CA LEU A 89 24.81 -3.10 8.06
C LEU A 89 25.07 -4.01 6.86
N ALA A 90 25.79 -5.12 7.05
CA ALA A 90 26.16 -5.99 5.94
C ALA A 90 24.94 -6.71 5.37
N PHE A 91 24.10 -7.28 6.24
CA PHE A 91 22.94 -8.04 5.79
C PHE A 91 21.81 -7.13 5.29
N HIS A 92 21.64 -5.92 5.85
CA HIS A 92 20.69 -4.93 5.30
C HIS A 92 21.11 -4.45 3.90
N TYR A 93 22.41 -4.17 3.71
CA TYR A 93 22.93 -3.83 2.39
C TYR A 93 22.70 -4.95 1.38
N LEU A 94 23.01 -6.20 1.77
CA LEU A 94 22.79 -7.38 0.93
C LEU A 94 21.29 -7.58 0.62
N TYR A 95 20.43 -7.41 1.62
CA TYR A 95 18.97 -7.47 1.49
C TYR A 95 18.45 -6.44 0.49
N LEU A 96 18.89 -5.19 0.56
CA LEU A 96 18.47 -4.13 -0.37
C LEU A 96 18.97 -4.41 -1.80
N LYS A 97 20.19 -4.93 -1.94
CA LYS A 97 20.85 -5.09 -3.24
C LYS A 97 20.41 -6.34 -4.00
N PHE A 98 20.05 -7.41 -3.31
CA PHE A 98 19.85 -8.73 -3.95
C PHE A 98 18.46 -9.29 -3.67
N SER A 99 17.62 -9.38 -4.70
CA SER A 99 16.26 -9.95 -4.62
C SER A 99 16.23 -11.41 -4.16
N TRP A 100 17.23 -12.21 -4.54
CA TRP A 100 17.32 -13.61 -4.11
C TRP A 100 17.46 -13.76 -2.59
N ILE A 101 18.10 -12.79 -1.91
CA ILE A 101 18.20 -12.79 -0.44
C ILE A 101 16.83 -12.52 0.17
N ARG A 102 16.07 -11.57 -0.40
CA ARG A 102 14.71 -11.27 0.05
C ARG A 102 13.79 -12.47 -0.12
N HIS A 103 13.87 -13.14 -1.27
CA HIS A 103 13.11 -14.36 -1.52
C HIS A 103 13.49 -15.50 -0.56
N TRP A 104 14.78 -15.69 -0.29
CA TRP A 104 15.26 -16.68 0.69
C TRP A 104 14.75 -16.38 2.10
N LEU A 105 14.57 -15.10 2.45
CA LEU A 105 13.98 -14.65 3.71
C LEU A 105 12.45 -14.71 3.74
N GLY A 106 11.81 -15.19 2.69
CA GLY A 106 10.35 -15.28 2.61
C GLY A 106 9.67 -13.91 2.43
N ALA A 107 10.37 -12.93 1.85
CA ALA A 107 9.71 -11.69 1.42
C ALA A 107 8.61 -12.03 0.42
N MET A 108 7.39 -11.60 0.74
CA MET A 108 6.25 -11.73 -0.18
C MET A 108 6.44 -10.76 -1.34
N VAL A 109 6.12 -11.22 -2.54
CA VAL A 109 6.08 -10.36 -3.72
C VAL A 109 4.71 -9.71 -3.78
N LEU A 110 4.64 -8.43 -3.43
CA LEU A 110 3.42 -7.64 -3.48
C LEU A 110 3.18 -7.13 -4.90
N ARG A 111 1.90 -7.07 -5.27
CA ARG A 111 1.44 -6.43 -6.50
C ARG A 111 0.63 -5.19 -6.11
N ASN A 112 0.78 -4.14 -6.88
CA ASN A 112 0.10 -2.87 -6.65
C ASN A 112 -0.46 -2.36 -7.97
N VAL A 113 -1.61 -1.72 -7.91
CA VAL A 113 -2.30 -1.17 -9.07
C VAL A 113 -2.86 0.19 -8.73
N VAL A 114 -2.96 1.03 -9.74
CA VAL A 114 -3.75 2.25 -9.67
C VAL A 114 -4.86 2.11 -10.68
N THR A 115 -6.10 2.33 -10.23
CA THR A 115 -7.26 2.33 -11.11
C THR A 115 -7.99 3.65 -11.02
N ALA A 116 -8.47 4.13 -12.16
CA ALA A 116 -9.49 5.17 -12.19
C ALA A 116 -10.84 4.54 -12.51
N LEU A 117 -11.82 4.86 -11.68
CA LEU A 117 -13.22 4.49 -11.85
C LEU A 117 -14.02 5.73 -12.19
N ASP A 118 -15.05 5.58 -13.03
CA ASP A 118 -16.06 6.60 -13.24
C ASP A 118 -16.78 6.85 -11.91
N ALA A 119 -16.87 8.11 -11.50
CA ALA A 119 -17.37 8.47 -10.19
C ALA A 119 -18.87 8.20 -10.00
N GLU A 120 -19.64 8.14 -11.08
CA GLU A 120 -21.09 7.91 -11.02
C GLU A 120 -21.46 6.43 -11.16
N THR A 121 -20.69 5.67 -11.95
CA THR A 121 -21.03 4.27 -12.28
C THR A 121 -20.11 3.23 -11.63
N GLY A 122 -18.91 3.62 -11.20
CA GLY A 122 -17.88 2.69 -10.74
C GLY A 122 -17.21 1.89 -11.87
N GLU A 123 -17.49 2.21 -13.14
CA GLU A 123 -16.86 1.57 -14.28
C GLU A 123 -15.37 1.92 -14.36
N THR A 124 -14.53 0.94 -14.68
CA THR A 124 -13.09 1.17 -14.85
C THR A 124 -12.82 2.01 -16.10
N LEU A 125 -12.28 3.22 -15.90
CA LEU A 125 -11.83 4.10 -16.97
C LEU A 125 -10.44 3.70 -17.48
N TRP A 126 -9.54 3.39 -16.55
CA TRP A 126 -8.21 2.84 -16.84
C TRP A 126 -7.65 2.08 -15.65
N TRP A 127 -6.61 1.31 -15.94
CA TRP A 127 -5.89 0.46 -14.99
C TRP A 127 -4.41 0.48 -15.33
N THR A 128 -3.56 0.66 -14.32
CA THR A 128 -2.12 0.47 -14.44
C THR A 128 -1.63 -0.43 -13.32
N GLU A 129 -0.74 -1.35 -13.65
CA GLU A 129 -0.08 -2.20 -12.68
C GLU A 129 1.35 -1.70 -12.47
N GLU A 130 1.71 -1.52 -11.21
CA GLU A 130 3.07 -1.15 -10.82
C GLU A 130 3.98 -2.38 -10.86
N PRO A 131 5.30 -2.20 -11.02
CA PRO A 131 6.25 -3.28 -10.85
C PRO A 131 6.07 -3.99 -9.51
N ALA A 132 6.26 -5.31 -9.52
CA ALA A 132 6.18 -6.12 -8.32
C ALA A 132 7.14 -5.62 -7.22
N TRP A 133 6.67 -5.59 -5.99
CA TRP A 133 7.40 -5.11 -4.83
C TRP A 133 7.80 -6.28 -3.93
N ASP A 134 9.09 -6.59 -3.90
CA ASP A 134 9.64 -7.76 -3.19
C ASP A 134 10.33 -7.38 -1.87
N ARG A 135 9.95 -6.24 -1.30
CA ARG A 135 10.55 -5.67 -0.08
C ARG A 135 9.56 -5.62 1.08
N PHE A 136 10.08 -5.60 2.31
CA PHE A 136 9.25 -5.66 3.51
C PHE A 136 8.62 -4.31 3.81
N GLY A 137 9.42 -3.24 3.77
CA GLY A 137 8.97 -1.87 3.97
C GLY A 137 8.46 -1.19 2.70
N MET A 138 7.88 0.00 2.87
CA MET A 138 7.50 0.85 1.75
C MET A 138 8.74 1.44 1.05
N ALA A 139 8.56 1.98 -0.15
CA ALA A 139 9.62 2.71 -0.83
C ALA A 139 10.11 3.89 0.03
N GLY A 140 11.41 3.94 0.33
CA GLY A 140 12.01 4.93 1.23
C GLY A 140 12.15 4.48 2.69
N ASP A 141 11.38 3.47 3.11
CA ASP A 141 11.42 2.96 4.48
C ASP A 141 12.62 2.04 4.74
N GLU A 142 13.33 1.56 3.73
CA GLU A 142 14.43 0.62 3.97
C GLU A 142 15.79 1.24 3.68
N GLU A 143 15.87 2.18 2.73
CA GLU A 143 17.12 2.76 2.24
C GLU A 143 17.92 3.48 3.33
N ARG A 144 17.25 4.03 4.35
CA ARG A 144 17.87 4.79 5.45
C ARG A 144 17.54 4.23 6.83
N LEU A 145 17.17 2.95 6.88
CA LEU A 145 16.73 2.31 8.12
C LEU A 145 17.82 2.40 9.19
N VAL A 146 19.07 2.12 8.83
CA VAL A 146 20.21 2.15 9.77
C VAL A 146 20.42 3.55 10.35
N GLU A 147 20.43 4.59 9.51
CA GLU A 147 20.62 5.97 9.97
C GLU A 147 19.46 6.45 10.84
N ARG A 148 18.22 6.00 10.55
CA ARG A 148 17.07 6.32 11.41
C ARG A 148 17.15 5.61 12.75
N LEU A 149 17.54 4.33 12.78
CA LEU A 149 17.74 3.59 14.03
C LEU A 149 18.88 4.17 14.88
N GLU A 150 20.00 4.56 14.26
CA GLU A 150 21.08 5.27 14.95
C GLU A 150 20.59 6.60 15.52
N ARG A 151 19.81 7.37 14.76
CA ARG A 151 19.23 8.63 15.23
C ARG A 151 18.34 8.42 16.45
N TRP A 152 17.44 7.42 16.41
CA TRP A 152 16.57 7.08 17.53
C TRP A 152 17.34 6.63 18.75
N SER A 153 18.39 5.81 18.60
CA SER A 153 19.22 5.39 19.73
C SER A 153 19.94 6.55 20.43
N ARG A 154 20.23 7.63 19.70
CA ARG A 154 20.92 8.82 20.23
C ARG A 154 19.97 9.82 20.90
N ASN A 155 18.68 9.82 20.54
CA ASN A 155 17.68 10.73 21.08
C ASN A 155 16.29 10.07 21.13
N PRO A 156 16.03 9.21 22.13
CA PRO A 156 14.79 8.43 22.22
C PRO A 156 13.55 9.27 22.56
N THR A 157 13.69 10.54 22.94
CA THR A 157 12.60 11.40 23.44
C THR A 157 12.17 12.51 22.47
N ARG A 158 12.68 12.52 21.23
CA ARG A 158 12.31 13.55 20.26
C ARG A 158 11.14 13.03 19.41
N GLU A 159 9.94 13.43 19.79
CA GLU A 159 8.75 13.31 18.94
C GLU A 159 8.90 14.35 17.81
N ASP A 160 8.94 13.88 16.57
CA ASP A 160 8.93 14.68 15.34
C ASP A 160 7.49 15.09 14.97
#